data_AF-K9TRE3-F1
#
_entry.id   AF-K9TRE3-F1
#
_cell.length_a   1.000
_cell.length_b   1.000
_cell.length_c   1.000
_cell.angle_alpha   90.00
_cell.angle_beta   90.00
_cell.angle_gamma   90.00
#
_symmetry.space_group_name_H-M   'P 1'
#
loop_
_entity.id
_entity.type
_entity.pdbx_description
1 polymer ?
#
loop_
_entity_poly.entity_id
_entity_poly.type
_entity_poly.pdbx_seq_one_letter_code
_entity_poly.pdbx_strand_id
1 'polypeptide(L)'
;MDEVVKKVAALGLPGIILAIAMATTGLTGSAAIAAALAMLGGPAGVLGGIGVLGLTGLIAEYLTRESIDQLLTDVYRMRARTERTQVVLGELEWLPISEELKSRLEWEVRQVGNQQANFATSIGPVTQEAIALLDQVRGINYASDSDLKNSRPIFVLRDGTVVRTWKNWLGIDHIFLADTQGNIIYGGFVNWVDSDALNEAIARIRTDFT
;
A
#
# COMPACT_ATOMS: atom_id res chain seq x y z
N MET A 1 4.33 -6.42 -8.66
CA MET A 1 3.14 -7.07 -8.07
C MET A 1 2.28 -7.56 -9.21
N ASP A 2 2.03 -8.86 -9.22
CA ASP A 2 1.39 -9.54 -10.35
C ASP A 2 -0.04 -9.06 -10.57
N GLU A 3 -0.45 -9.05 -11.83
CA GLU A 3 -1.77 -8.60 -12.28
C GLU A 3 -2.89 -9.44 -11.65
N VAL A 4 -2.65 -10.75 -11.49
CA VAL A 4 -3.56 -11.69 -10.82
C VAL A 4 -3.76 -11.32 -9.35
N VAL A 5 -2.69 -10.99 -8.62
CA VAL A 5 -2.75 -10.60 -7.20
C VAL A 5 -3.62 -9.37 -7.04
N LYS A 6 -3.44 -8.36 -7.91
CA LYS A 6 -4.25 -7.13 -7.89
C LYS A 6 -5.72 -7.41 -8.14
N LYS A 7 -6.06 -8.24 -9.13
CA LYS A 7 -7.44 -8.52 -9.50
C LYS A 7 -8.14 -9.42 -8.47
N VAL A 8 -7.45 -10.41 -7.91
CA VAL A 8 -7.97 -11.24 -6.82
C VAL A 8 -8.20 -10.38 -5.57
N ALA A 9 -7.22 -9.54 -5.20
CA ALA A 9 -7.36 -8.63 -4.06
C ALA A 9 -8.51 -7.62 -4.25
N ALA A 10 -8.70 -7.08 -5.46
CA ALA A 10 -9.77 -6.14 -5.78
C ALA A 10 -11.17 -6.77 -5.74
N LEU A 11 -11.30 -8.04 -6.11
CA LEU A 11 -12.54 -8.80 -5.93
C LEU A 11 -12.78 -9.16 -4.46
N GLY A 12 -11.71 -9.12 -3.66
CA GLY A 12 -11.70 -9.47 -2.27
C GLY A 12 -12.01 -10.95 -2.09
N LEU A 13 -12.92 -11.20 -1.18
CA LEU A 13 -13.14 -12.52 -0.69
C LEU A 13 -13.73 -13.53 -1.69
N PRO A 14 -14.71 -13.17 -2.54
CA PRO A 14 -15.13 -14.05 -3.65
C PRO A 14 -13.99 -14.49 -4.55
N GLY A 15 -12.98 -13.64 -4.80
CA GLY A 15 -11.81 -14.01 -5.61
C GLY A 15 -10.88 -15.00 -4.92
N ILE A 16 -10.75 -14.87 -3.60
CA ILE A 16 -9.94 -15.77 -2.77
C ILE A 16 -10.54 -17.17 -2.73
N ILE A 17 -11.87 -17.27 -2.52
CA ILE A 17 -12.59 -18.55 -2.55
C ILE A 17 -12.49 -19.22 -3.91
N LEU A 18 -12.58 -18.44 -5.00
CA LEU A 18 -12.37 -18.96 -6.35
C LEU A 18 -10.97 -19.55 -6.51
N ALA A 19 -9.92 -18.84 -6.07
CA ALA A 19 -8.54 -19.32 -6.16
C ALA A 19 -8.31 -20.62 -5.38
N ILE A 20 -8.84 -20.71 -4.14
CA ILE A 20 -8.76 -21.92 -3.31
C ILE A 20 -9.53 -23.07 -3.97
N ALA A 21 -10.73 -22.83 -4.46
CA ALA A 21 -11.54 -23.84 -5.14
C ALA A 21 -10.81 -24.38 -6.38
N MET A 22 -10.19 -23.51 -7.19
CA MET A 22 -9.40 -23.93 -8.34
C MET A 22 -8.17 -24.77 -7.96
N ALA A 23 -7.45 -24.37 -6.90
CA ALA A 23 -6.27 -25.09 -6.43
C ALA A 23 -6.61 -26.47 -5.87
N THR A 24 -7.72 -26.59 -5.13
CA THR A 24 -8.16 -27.83 -4.48
C THR A 24 -8.84 -28.80 -5.43
N THR A 25 -9.63 -28.30 -6.38
CA THR A 25 -10.36 -29.14 -7.34
C THR A 25 -9.53 -29.51 -8.57
N GLY A 26 -8.43 -28.80 -8.82
CA GLY A 26 -7.67 -28.90 -10.07
C GLY A 26 -8.51 -28.57 -11.32
N LEU A 27 -9.71 -28.02 -11.13
CA LEU A 27 -10.73 -27.90 -12.16
C LEU A 27 -10.64 -26.53 -12.80
N THR A 28 -9.73 -26.38 -13.77
CA THR A 28 -9.67 -25.23 -14.67
C THR A 28 -10.79 -25.25 -15.74
N GLY A 29 -11.96 -25.80 -15.40
CA GLY A 29 -13.03 -26.18 -16.33
C GLY A 29 -14.40 -25.54 -16.04
N SER A 30 -15.42 -25.99 -16.78
CA SER A 30 -16.76 -25.39 -16.83
C SER A 30 -17.52 -25.40 -15.49
N ALA A 31 -17.26 -26.33 -14.57
CA ALA A 31 -18.02 -26.44 -13.32
C ALA A 31 -17.59 -25.41 -12.25
N ALA A 32 -16.30 -25.09 -12.14
CA ALA A 32 -15.82 -24.03 -11.24
C ALA A 32 -16.30 -22.65 -11.73
N ILE A 33 -16.26 -22.46 -13.06
CA ILE A 33 -16.82 -21.29 -13.74
C ILE A 33 -18.34 -21.20 -13.49
N ALA A 34 -19.08 -22.30 -13.62
CA ALA A 34 -20.52 -22.34 -13.40
C ALA A 34 -20.90 -22.05 -11.93
N ALA A 35 -20.16 -22.55 -10.95
CA ALA A 35 -20.40 -22.26 -9.54
C ALA A 35 -20.14 -20.78 -9.21
N ALA A 36 -19.02 -20.22 -9.70
CA ALA A 36 -18.71 -18.80 -9.52
C ALA A 36 -19.72 -17.88 -10.22
N LEU A 37 -20.14 -18.23 -11.44
CA LEU A 37 -21.21 -17.55 -12.18
C LEU A 37 -22.56 -17.63 -11.47
N ALA A 38 -22.91 -18.79 -10.89
CA ALA A 38 -24.17 -19.00 -10.18
C ALA A 38 -24.24 -18.16 -8.89
N MET A 39 -23.10 -17.99 -8.19
CA MET A 39 -23.01 -17.09 -7.02
C MET A 39 -23.09 -15.60 -7.42
N LEU A 40 -22.81 -15.27 -8.69
CA LEU A 40 -22.87 -13.93 -9.27
C LEU A 40 -24.14 -13.67 -10.12
N GLY A 41 -25.10 -14.61 -10.11
CA GLY A 41 -26.26 -14.69 -11.00
C GLY A 41 -27.37 -13.66 -10.79
N GLY A 42 -27.04 -12.37 -10.83
CA GLY A 42 -28.00 -11.27 -11.04
C GLY A 42 -28.09 -10.83 -12.51
N PRO A 43 -28.92 -9.82 -12.85
CA PRO A 43 -29.15 -9.33 -14.23
C PRO A 43 -27.90 -8.85 -14.99
N ALA A 44 -26.74 -8.73 -14.34
CA ALA A 44 -25.44 -8.40 -14.91
C ALA A 44 -24.62 -9.64 -15.37
N GLY A 45 -25.21 -10.83 -15.37
CA GLY A 45 -24.51 -12.13 -15.43
C GLY A 45 -23.54 -12.35 -16.60
N VAL A 46 -23.73 -11.72 -17.77
CA VAL A 46 -22.80 -11.88 -18.90
C VAL A 46 -21.51 -11.07 -18.68
N LEU A 47 -21.60 -9.84 -18.20
CA LEU A 47 -20.42 -9.00 -17.91
C LEU A 47 -19.66 -9.53 -16.69
N GLY A 48 -20.39 -9.94 -15.64
CA GLY A 48 -19.79 -10.63 -14.49
C GLY A 48 -19.11 -11.94 -14.91
N GLY A 49 -19.73 -12.69 -15.82
CA GLY A 49 -19.18 -13.92 -16.36
C GLY A 49 -17.86 -13.76 -17.10
N ILE A 50 -17.76 -12.76 -17.97
CA ILE A 50 -16.50 -12.44 -18.68
C ILE A 50 -15.41 -12.03 -17.69
N GLY A 51 -15.75 -11.23 -16.67
CA GLY A 51 -14.82 -10.84 -15.61
C GLY A 51 -14.27 -12.05 -14.85
N VAL A 52 -15.15 -12.98 -14.45
CA VAL A 52 -14.76 -14.23 -13.78
C VAL A 52 -13.90 -15.09 -14.70
N LEU A 53 -14.27 -15.26 -15.97
CA LEU A 53 -13.50 -16.05 -16.94
C LEU A 53 -12.07 -15.51 -17.11
N GLY A 54 -11.94 -14.19 -17.26
CA GLY A 54 -10.62 -13.54 -17.34
C GLY A 54 -9.79 -13.78 -16.08
N LEU A 55 -10.42 -13.67 -14.90
CA LEU A 55 -9.73 -13.91 -13.63
C LEU A 55 -9.34 -15.38 -13.45
N THR A 56 -10.22 -16.33 -13.78
CA THR A 56 -9.94 -17.77 -13.76
C THR A 56 -8.74 -18.10 -14.65
N GLY A 57 -8.65 -17.52 -15.85
CA GLY A 57 -7.49 -17.70 -16.72
C GLY A 57 -6.18 -17.23 -16.08
N LEU A 58 -6.20 -16.05 -15.45
CA LEU A 58 -5.04 -15.49 -14.76
C LEU A 58 -4.64 -16.30 -13.51
N ILE A 59 -5.62 -16.78 -12.74
CA ILE A 59 -5.37 -17.66 -11.58
C ILE A 59 -4.78 -18.98 -12.06
N ALA A 60 -5.34 -19.59 -13.10
CA ALA A 60 -4.83 -20.85 -13.65
C ALA A 60 -3.38 -20.70 -14.14
N GLU A 61 -3.07 -19.64 -14.88
CA GLU A 61 -1.70 -19.35 -15.30
C GLU A 61 -0.76 -19.17 -14.10
N TYR A 62 -1.19 -18.44 -13.07
CA TYR A 62 -0.39 -18.28 -11.86
C TYR A 62 -0.16 -19.61 -11.14
N LEU A 63 -1.20 -20.42 -10.93
CA LEU A 63 -1.11 -21.71 -10.23
C LEU A 63 -0.25 -22.75 -10.96
N THR A 64 -0.02 -22.58 -12.27
CA THR A 64 0.95 -23.41 -13.00
C THR A 64 2.40 -23.01 -12.77
N ARG A 65 2.65 -21.77 -12.35
CA ARG A 65 4.00 -21.22 -12.13
C ARG A 65 4.37 -21.21 -10.65
N GLU A 66 3.38 -20.94 -9.80
CA GLU A 66 3.53 -20.66 -8.38
C GLU A 66 2.49 -21.45 -7.57
N SER A 67 2.76 -21.64 -6.28
CA SER A 67 1.83 -22.33 -5.38
C SER A 67 0.63 -21.45 -4.97
N ILE A 68 -0.49 -22.08 -4.61
CA ILE A 68 -1.65 -21.36 -4.05
C ILE A 68 -1.29 -20.59 -2.77
N ASP A 69 -0.41 -21.14 -1.94
CA ASP A 69 0.09 -20.50 -0.73
C ASP A 69 0.72 -19.13 -1.04
N GLN A 70 1.50 -19.05 -2.13
CA GLN A 70 2.15 -17.82 -2.56
C GLN A 70 1.13 -16.81 -3.08
N LEU A 71 0.16 -17.25 -3.89
CA LEU A 71 -0.94 -16.41 -4.36
C LEU A 71 -1.70 -15.78 -3.18
N LEU A 72 -2.08 -16.61 -2.21
CA LEU A 72 -2.82 -16.15 -1.03
C LEU A 72 -1.97 -15.21 -0.19
N THR A 73 -0.70 -15.53 0.04
CA THR A 73 0.22 -14.66 0.79
C THR A 73 0.31 -13.27 0.15
N ASP A 74 0.49 -13.20 -1.16
CA ASP A 74 0.64 -11.93 -1.85
C ASP A 74 -0.67 -11.12 -1.91
N VAL A 75 -1.81 -11.80 -2.07
CA VAL A 75 -3.14 -11.17 -2.00
C VAL A 75 -3.41 -10.59 -0.60
N TYR A 76 -3.14 -11.37 0.45
CA TYR A 76 -3.39 -10.95 1.84
C TYR A 76 -2.43 -9.85 2.29
N ARG A 77 -1.15 -9.90 1.87
CA ARG A 77 -0.21 -8.77 2.07
C ARG A 77 -0.69 -7.51 1.36
N MET A 78 -1.18 -7.63 0.13
CA MET A 78 -1.72 -6.48 -0.61
C MET A 78 -2.95 -5.88 0.08
N ARG A 79 -3.90 -6.73 0.52
CA ARG A 79 -5.10 -6.26 1.24
C ARG A 79 -4.76 -5.64 2.59
N ALA A 80 -3.81 -6.21 3.33
CA ALA A 80 -3.34 -5.65 4.59
C ALA A 80 -2.70 -4.25 4.43
N ARG A 81 -2.29 -3.86 3.22
CA ARG A 81 -1.80 -2.50 2.96
C ARG A 81 -2.91 -1.48 2.76
N THR A 82 -4.07 -1.91 2.25
CA THR A 82 -5.17 -1.02 1.83
C THR A 82 -6.34 -1.05 2.83
N GLU A 83 -6.49 -2.14 3.57
CA GLU A 83 -7.60 -2.40 4.49
C GLU A 83 -7.10 -2.49 5.94
N ARG A 84 -8.03 -2.42 6.90
CA ARG A 84 -7.67 -2.56 8.32
C ARG A 84 -7.24 -4.00 8.62
N THR A 85 -6.12 -4.16 9.31
CA THR A 85 -5.58 -5.46 9.73
C THR A 85 -6.62 -6.35 10.43
N GLN A 86 -7.48 -5.78 11.27
CA GLN A 86 -8.54 -6.54 11.98
C GLN A 86 -9.60 -7.12 11.04
N VAL A 87 -9.94 -6.43 9.95
CA VAL A 87 -10.91 -6.91 8.96
C VAL A 87 -10.31 -8.08 8.20
N VAL A 88 -9.06 -7.93 7.76
CA VAL A 88 -8.33 -8.96 7.02
C VAL A 88 -8.11 -10.22 7.87
N LEU A 89 -7.79 -10.06 9.16
CA LEU A 89 -7.63 -11.17 10.10
C LEU A 89 -8.95 -11.88 10.40
N GLY A 90 -10.05 -11.13 10.59
CA GLY A 90 -11.38 -11.73 10.79
C GLY A 90 -11.83 -12.55 9.58
N GLU A 91 -11.40 -12.17 8.37
CA GLU A 91 -11.68 -12.95 7.17
C GLU A 91 -10.92 -14.27 7.09
N LEU A 92 -9.68 -14.31 7.58
CA LEU A 92 -8.86 -15.53 7.60
C LEU A 92 -9.47 -16.63 8.47
N GLU A 93 -10.30 -16.27 9.46
CA GLU A 93 -10.86 -17.24 10.40
C GLU A 93 -11.75 -18.31 9.77
N TRP A 94 -12.49 -17.95 8.72
CA TRP A 94 -13.51 -18.79 8.14
C TRP A 94 -13.12 -19.38 6.77
N LEU A 95 -11.90 -19.10 6.29
CA LEU A 95 -11.41 -19.68 5.04
C LEU A 95 -11.18 -21.20 5.17
N PRO A 96 -11.53 -21.98 4.12
CA PRO A 96 -11.28 -23.42 4.09
C PRO A 96 -9.81 -23.72 3.70
N ILE A 97 -8.87 -23.32 4.54
CA ILE A 97 -7.42 -23.54 4.37
C ILE A 97 -6.82 -24.28 5.58
N SER A 98 -5.57 -24.75 5.46
CA SER A 98 -4.89 -25.42 6.58
C SER A 98 -4.53 -24.43 7.70
N GLU A 99 -4.50 -24.91 8.94
CA GLU A 99 -4.09 -24.11 10.11
C GLU A 99 -2.66 -23.58 9.99
N GLU A 100 -1.76 -24.33 9.34
CA GLU A 100 -0.39 -23.89 9.07
C GLU A 100 -0.38 -22.68 8.13
N LEU A 101 -1.12 -22.74 7.01
CA LEU A 101 -1.21 -21.63 6.07
C LEU A 101 -1.90 -20.43 6.71
N LYS A 102 -2.95 -20.66 7.48
CA LYS A 102 -3.64 -19.61 8.25
C LYS A 102 -2.68 -18.90 9.20
N SER A 103 -1.91 -19.64 9.98
CA SER A 103 -0.90 -19.09 10.90
C SER A 103 0.17 -18.25 10.15
N ARG A 104 0.61 -18.73 8.98
CA ARG A 104 1.55 -18.00 8.11
C ARG A 104 0.92 -16.70 7.60
N LEU A 105 -0.31 -16.74 7.09
CA LEU A 105 -1.02 -15.56 6.59
C LEU A 105 -1.28 -14.54 7.69
N GLU A 106 -1.68 -14.98 8.89
CA GLU A 106 -1.84 -14.11 10.05
C GLU A 106 -0.53 -13.41 10.43
N TRP A 107 0.59 -14.16 10.44
CA TRP A 107 1.90 -13.59 10.71
C TRP A 107 2.23 -12.50 9.67
N GLU A 108 2.07 -12.79 8.38
CA GLU A 108 2.35 -11.85 7.29
C GLU A 108 1.48 -10.59 7.36
N VAL A 109 0.18 -10.75 7.57
CA VAL A 109 -0.78 -9.64 7.71
C VAL A 109 -0.44 -8.77 8.92
N ARG A 110 -0.07 -9.38 10.05
CA ARG A 110 0.39 -8.67 11.25
C ARG A 110 1.73 -7.98 11.01
N GLN A 111 2.67 -8.59 10.29
CA GLN A 111 3.93 -7.93 9.95
C GLN A 111 3.69 -6.68 9.10
N VAL A 112 2.84 -6.76 8.07
CA VAL A 112 2.49 -5.60 7.24
C VAL A 112 1.81 -4.51 8.09
N GLY A 113 0.83 -4.88 8.93
CA GLY A 113 0.17 -3.93 9.83
C GLY A 113 1.12 -3.31 10.85
N ASN A 114 2.03 -4.11 11.41
CA ASN A 114 3.07 -3.64 12.32
C ASN A 114 4.08 -2.76 11.60
N GLN A 115 4.45 -3.03 10.35
CA GLN A 115 5.32 -2.15 9.56
C GLN A 115 4.65 -0.79 9.32
N GLN A 116 3.35 -0.75 9.04
CA GLN A 116 2.61 0.52 8.90
C GLN A 116 2.49 1.26 10.24
N ALA A 117 2.18 0.54 11.32
CA ALA A 117 2.13 1.11 12.67
C ALA A 117 3.50 1.58 13.15
N ASN A 118 4.56 0.81 12.88
CA ASN A 118 5.94 1.15 13.20
C ASN A 118 6.44 2.27 12.30
N PHE A 119 5.98 2.40 11.05
CA PHE A 119 6.28 3.57 10.23
C PHE A 119 5.65 4.83 10.85
N ALA A 120 4.37 4.77 11.20
CA ALA A 120 3.68 5.86 11.89
C ALA A 120 4.27 6.17 13.29
N THR A 121 4.87 5.18 13.96
CA THR A 121 5.53 5.33 15.28
C THR A 121 7.03 5.65 15.14
N SER A 122 7.64 5.44 13.97
CA SER A 122 9.03 5.78 13.65
C SER A 122 9.20 7.23 13.26
N ILE A 123 8.09 7.93 13.00
CA ILE A 123 8.05 9.38 12.94
C ILE A 123 8.11 9.85 14.40
N GLY A 124 9.30 10.28 14.84
CA GLY A 124 9.46 10.82 16.18
C GLY A 124 8.52 12.00 16.43
N PRO A 125 8.18 12.32 17.70
CA PRO A 125 7.27 13.43 18.02
C PRO A 125 7.74 14.77 17.42
N VAL A 126 9.06 14.96 17.33
CA VAL A 126 9.70 16.11 16.69
C VAL A 126 9.37 16.17 15.19
N THR A 127 9.49 15.05 14.48
CA THR A 127 9.11 14.98 13.07
C THR A 127 7.62 15.19 12.85
N GLN A 128 6.76 14.68 13.74
CA GLN A 128 5.32 14.88 13.66
C GLN A 128 4.93 16.36 13.82
N GLU A 129 5.55 17.07 14.76
CA GLU A 129 5.38 18.52 14.92
C GLU A 129 5.92 19.30 13.72
N ALA A 130 7.04 18.88 13.13
CA ALA A 130 7.57 19.47 11.91
C ALA A 130 6.59 19.29 10.72
N ILE A 131 5.97 18.11 10.57
CA ILE A 131 4.93 17.86 9.54
C ILE A 131 3.73 18.78 9.80
N ALA A 132 3.28 18.92 11.04
CA ALA A 132 2.16 19.79 11.38
C ALA A 132 2.44 21.27 11.04
N LEU A 133 3.69 21.75 11.18
CA LEU A 133 4.08 23.07 10.72
C LEU A 133 4.08 23.19 9.18
N LEU A 134 4.53 22.14 8.47
CA LEU A 134 4.52 22.12 7.00
C LEU A 134 3.09 22.10 6.45
N ASP A 135 2.19 21.33 7.04
CA ASP A 135 0.78 21.26 6.60
C ASP A 135 0.01 22.57 6.81
N GLN A 136 0.53 23.48 7.64
CA GLN A 136 0.00 24.84 7.80
C GLN A 136 0.52 25.82 6.74
N VAL A 137 1.52 25.43 5.94
CA VAL A 137 2.05 26.27 4.86
C VAL A 137 0.98 26.43 3.79
N ARG A 138 0.62 27.69 3.52
CA ARG A 138 -0.31 28.04 2.45
C ARG A 138 0.23 27.49 1.11
N GLY A 139 -0.63 26.81 0.36
CA GLY A 139 -0.29 26.34 -0.98
C GLY A 139 0.61 25.09 -1.04
N ILE A 140 0.84 24.42 0.09
CA ILE A 140 1.57 23.15 0.09
C ILE A 140 0.76 22.04 -0.58
N ASN A 141 1.41 21.31 -1.48
CA ASN A 141 0.88 20.15 -2.18
C ASN A 141 1.79 18.94 -1.95
N TYR A 142 1.24 17.74 -2.00
CA TYR A 142 2.02 16.51 -1.81
C TYR A 142 2.96 16.23 -2.98
N ALA A 143 4.24 16.06 -2.69
CA ALA A 143 5.25 15.68 -3.68
C ALA A 143 5.31 14.16 -3.87
N SER A 144 5.80 13.72 -5.02
CA SER A 144 6.03 12.30 -5.29
C SER A 144 7.27 11.80 -4.53
N ASP A 145 7.21 10.60 -3.96
CA ASP A 145 8.35 9.94 -3.31
C ASP A 145 9.58 9.88 -4.21
N SER A 146 9.37 9.74 -5.53
CA SER A 146 10.44 9.65 -6.52
C SER A 146 11.28 10.93 -6.67
N ASP A 147 10.79 12.07 -6.17
CA ASP A 147 11.49 13.36 -6.22
C ASP A 147 12.55 13.50 -5.13
N LEU A 148 12.48 12.68 -4.07
CA LEU A 148 13.46 12.65 -2.98
C LEU A 148 14.89 12.49 -3.50
N LYS A 149 15.09 11.68 -4.55
CA LYS A 149 16.41 11.41 -5.15
C LYS A 149 17.13 12.68 -5.65
N ASN A 150 16.37 13.72 -5.99
CA ASN A 150 16.90 14.98 -6.49
C ASN A 150 17.18 15.99 -5.36
N SER A 151 16.71 15.71 -4.15
CA SER A 151 16.82 16.59 -3.00
C SER A 151 18.19 16.52 -2.32
N ARG A 152 18.56 17.62 -1.68
CA ARG A 152 19.79 17.76 -0.89
C ARG A 152 19.45 17.97 0.59
N PRO A 153 20.17 17.33 1.53
CA PRO A 153 19.95 17.55 2.95
C PRO A 153 20.37 18.97 3.34
N ILE A 154 19.58 19.61 4.20
CA ILE A 154 19.84 20.97 4.68
C ILE A 154 20.05 21.05 6.20
N PHE A 155 19.48 20.15 6.98
CA PHE A 155 19.73 19.94 8.41
C PHE A 155 19.07 18.63 8.90
N VAL A 156 19.30 18.27 10.17
CA VAL A 156 18.78 17.06 10.81
C VAL A 156 18.02 17.48 12.07
N LEU A 157 16.82 16.92 12.28
CA LEU A 157 15.99 17.13 13.47
C LEU A 157 16.56 16.36 14.67
N ARG A 158 16.14 16.71 15.90
CA ARG A 158 16.60 16.06 17.14
C ARG A 158 16.34 14.56 17.21
N ASP A 159 15.35 14.06 16.49
CA ASP A 159 15.02 12.63 16.39
C ASP A 159 15.77 11.90 15.26
N GLY A 160 16.67 12.59 14.56
CA GLY A 160 17.49 12.03 13.48
C GLY A 160 16.86 12.14 12.09
N THR A 161 15.64 12.67 11.97
CA THR A 161 15.01 12.92 10.68
C THR A 161 15.77 13.97 9.88
N VAL A 162 16.07 13.66 8.62
CA VAL A 162 16.80 14.54 7.72
C VAL A 162 15.84 15.40 6.93
N VAL A 163 15.96 16.72 7.08
CA VAL A 163 15.22 17.69 6.27
C VAL A 163 15.98 17.94 4.98
N ARG A 164 15.30 17.79 3.85
CA ARG A 164 15.89 17.91 2.51
C ARG A 164 15.07 18.86 1.66
N THR A 165 15.72 19.57 0.76
CA THR A 165 15.04 20.46 -0.18
C THR A 165 15.48 20.20 -1.61
N TRP A 166 14.60 20.52 -2.54
CA TRP A 166 14.89 20.47 -3.97
C TRP A 166 14.19 21.62 -4.66
N LYS A 167 14.89 22.29 -5.58
CA LYS A 167 14.29 23.20 -6.53
C LYS A 167 14.32 22.51 -7.89
N ASN A 168 13.14 22.20 -8.42
CA ASN A 168 13.09 21.55 -9.73
C ASN A 168 13.51 22.51 -10.85
N TRP A 169 13.59 22.00 -12.08
CA TRP A 169 14.01 22.80 -13.23
C TRP A 169 13.04 23.95 -13.58
N LEU A 170 11.79 23.90 -13.09
CA LEU A 170 10.80 24.98 -13.19
C LEU A 170 10.95 26.02 -12.06
N GLY A 171 11.84 25.81 -11.11
CA GLY A 171 12.05 26.71 -9.98
C GLY A 171 11.08 26.51 -8.81
N ILE A 172 10.31 25.42 -8.81
CA ILE A 172 9.33 25.08 -7.76
C ILE A 172 10.06 24.46 -6.57
N ASP A 173 9.80 25.00 -5.38
CA ASP A 173 10.41 24.57 -4.12
C ASP A 173 9.73 23.32 -3.57
N HIS A 174 10.54 22.31 -3.24
CA HIS A 174 10.13 21.06 -2.62
C HIS A 174 10.87 20.88 -1.29
N ILE A 175 10.17 20.26 -0.34
CA ILE A 175 10.69 19.81 0.94
C ILE A 175 10.39 18.33 1.12
N PHE A 176 11.35 17.61 1.71
CA PHE A 176 11.19 16.24 2.12
C PHE A 176 11.71 16.05 3.54
N LEU A 177 11.04 15.19 4.30
CA LEU A 177 11.54 14.63 5.55
C LEU A 177 11.87 13.17 5.28
N ALA A 178 13.07 12.73 5.64
CA ALA A 178 13.50 11.35 5.47
C ALA A 178 14.03 10.79 6.78
N ASP A 179 13.78 9.50 7.02
CA ASP A 179 14.30 8.81 8.21
C ASP A 179 15.83 8.65 8.15
N THR A 180 16.42 8.09 9.21
CA THR A 180 17.87 7.82 9.30
C THR A 180 18.36 6.78 8.27
N GLN A 181 17.46 6.01 7.66
CA GLN A 181 17.74 5.03 6.63
C GLN A 181 17.57 5.61 5.21
N GLY A 182 17.08 6.84 5.09
CA GLY A 182 16.82 7.52 3.83
C GLY A 182 15.45 7.21 3.20
N ASN A 183 14.54 6.57 3.92
CA ASN A 183 13.15 6.41 3.47
C ASN A 183 12.40 7.73 3.62
N ILE A 184 11.52 8.04 2.66
CA ILE A 184 10.67 9.23 2.75
C ILE A 184 9.67 9.08 3.89
N ILE A 185 9.57 10.12 4.73
CA ILE A 185 8.54 10.28 5.77
C ILE A 185 7.47 11.26 5.28
N TYR A 186 7.90 12.37 4.67
CA TYR A 186 7.04 13.43 4.17
C TYR A 186 7.62 14.02 2.89
N GLY A 187 6.76 14.43 1.96
CA GLY A 187 7.14 15.15 0.74
C GLY A 187 6.10 16.20 0.38
N GLY A 188 6.53 17.44 0.25
CA GLY A 188 5.67 18.57 -0.09
C GLY A 188 6.34 19.53 -1.08
N PHE A 189 5.55 20.28 -1.83
CA PHE A 189 6.02 21.35 -2.70
C PHE A 189 5.06 22.53 -2.70
N VAL A 190 5.59 23.72 -3.01
CA VAL A 190 4.81 24.95 -3.14
C VAL A 190 5.09 25.62 -4.49
N ASN A 191 4.07 26.28 -5.03
CA ASN A 191 4.24 27.13 -6.21
C ASN A 191 5.06 28.38 -5.87
N TRP A 192 5.57 29.09 -6.88
CA TRP A 192 6.45 30.27 -6.70
C TRP A 192 5.90 31.34 -5.76
N VAL A 193 4.57 31.50 -5.70
CA VAL A 193 3.91 32.52 -4.87
C VAL A 193 4.02 32.21 -3.38
N ASP A 194 4.15 30.93 -3.02
CA ASP A 194 4.17 30.45 -1.63
C ASP A 194 5.57 30.01 -1.19
N SER A 195 6.61 30.21 -2.01
CA SER A 195 8.01 29.89 -1.70
C SER A 195 8.49 30.55 -0.41
N ASP A 196 8.11 31.81 -0.15
CA ASP A 196 8.50 32.51 1.07
C ASP A 196 7.85 31.89 2.32
N ALA A 197 6.58 31.46 2.22
CA ALA A 197 5.88 30.80 3.31
C ALA A 197 6.51 29.43 3.64
N LEU A 198 6.91 28.66 2.63
CA LEU A 198 7.66 27.43 2.84
C LEU A 198 9.02 27.69 3.49
N ASN A 199 9.76 28.69 3.01
CA ASN A 199 11.07 29.04 3.59
C ASN A 199 10.95 29.48 5.05
N GLU A 200 9.89 30.22 5.40
CA GLU A 200 9.61 30.62 6.78
C GLU A 200 9.31 29.40 7.67
N ALA A 201 8.49 28.46 7.18
CA ALA A 201 8.23 27.22 7.90
C ALA A 201 9.50 26.38 8.09
N ILE A 202 10.36 26.28 7.08
CA ILE A 202 11.66 25.59 7.17
C ILE A 202 12.56 26.26 8.22
N ALA A 203 12.59 27.59 8.26
CA ALA A 203 13.36 28.34 9.25
C ALA A 203 12.84 28.12 10.67
N ARG A 204 11.51 28.07 10.86
CA ARG A 204 10.87 27.73 12.15
C ARG A 204 11.20 26.30 12.58
N ILE A 205 11.03 25.32 11.68
CA ILE A 205 11.39 23.93 11.94
C ILE A 205 12.86 23.82 12.34
N ARG A 206 13.76 24.51 11.65
CA ARG A 206 15.18 24.55 12.03
C ARG A 206 15.38 25.11 13.43
N THR A 207 14.69 26.18 13.78
CA THR A 207 14.84 26.85 15.08
C THR A 207 14.29 26.01 16.24
N ASP A 208 13.13 25.38 16.03
CA ASP A 208 12.38 24.74 17.11
C ASP A 208 12.82 23.27 17.33
N PHE A 209 13.26 22.60 16.27
CA PHE A 209 13.40 21.13 16.21
C PHE A 209 14.80 20.60 15.89
N THR A 210 15.80 21.47 15.74
CA THR A 210 17.23 21.07 15.75
C THR A 210 17.84 21.23 17.14
#